data_AF-R5LJ42-F1
#
_entry.id   AF-R5LJ42-F1
#
_cell.length_a   1.000
_cell.length_b   1.000
_cell.length_c   1.000
_cell.angle_alpha   90.00
_cell.angle_beta   90.00
_cell.angle_gamma   90.00
#
_symmetry.space_group_name_H-M   'P 1'
#
loop_
_entity.id
_entity.type
_entity.pdbx_description
1 polymer ?
#
loop_
_entity_poly.entity_id
_entity_poly.type
_entity_poly.pdbx_seq_one_letter_code
_entity_poly.pdbx_strand_id
1 'polypeptide(L)'
;MFLTLLEKFDLVFKNAFSSFLGLELFAISFLLFLFLVLNISRKSSVVKVLFFLIVIGFLGGVVYMNRSYTVFTIDYLIKAVMNYIYFPSTFVYFLIIVLSAIFIFMSNFSKTMPALKKVLDSIFFVIIYFLFFNFIIVVYNNKLDLTDKVSLYTNDLVLSIVQLSNLVFVIWLVVIFFYKLYCFFSKNYD
;
A
#
# COMPACT_ATOMS: atom_id res chain seq x y z
N MET A 1 10.93 9.81 32.08
CA MET A 1 10.62 8.60 32.87
C MET A 1 9.80 7.68 31.98
N PHE A 2 10.25 6.46 31.71
CA PHE A 2 9.45 5.52 30.92
C PHE A 2 8.30 5.01 31.79
N LEU A 3 7.07 5.32 31.40
CA LEU A 3 5.88 4.83 32.08
C LEU A 3 5.83 3.30 31.99
N THR A 4 5.49 2.66 33.11
CA THR A 4 5.20 1.23 33.12
C THR A 4 3.92 0.94 32.32
N LEU A 5 3.71 -0.32 31.92
CA LEU A 5 2.57 -0.71 31.09
C LEU A 5 1.23 -0.45 31.82
N LEU A 6 1.20 -0.66 33.14
CA LEU A 6 0.05 -0.34 34.00
C LEU A 6 -0.21 1.16 34.09
N GLU A 7 0.83 1.98 34.25
CA GLU A 7 0.69 3.45 34.29
C GLU A 7 0.13 4.00 32.97
N LYS A 8 0.51 3.40 31.83
CA LYS A 8 -0.05 3.76 30.52
C LYS A 8 -1.55 3.44 30.44
N PHE A 9 -1.96 2.27 30.95
CA PHE A 9 -3.38 1.90 31.01
C PHE A 9 -4.18 2.84 31.91
N ASP A 10 -3.69 3.12 33.11
CA ASP A 10 -4.35 4.03 34.07
C ASP A 10 -4.50 5.45 33.49
N LEU A 11 -3.47 5.94 32.79
CA LEU A 11 -3.51 7.24 32.13
C LEU A 11 -4.58 7.29 31.01
N VAL A 12 -4.66 6.25 30.17
CA VAL A 12 -5.67 6.16 29.10
C VAL A 12 -7.08 6.07 29.69
N PHE A 13 -7.28 5.26 30.72
CA PHE A 13 -8.57 5.15 31.41
C PHE A 13 -8.98 6.49 32.04
N LYS A 14 -8.09 7.13 32.79
CA LYS A 14 -8.36 8.45 33.37
C LYS A 14 -8.76 9.45 32.30
N ASN A 15 -8.05 9.50 31.18
CA ASN A 15 -8.37 10.41 30.08
C ASN A 15 -9.71 10.10 29.41
N ALA A 16 -10.07 8.83 29.26
CA ALA A 16 -11.35 8.42 28.70
C ALA A 16 -12.55 8.82 29.58
N PHE A 17 -12.39 8.79 30.90
CA PHE A 17 -13.47 9.10 31.86
C PHE A 17 -13.38 10.52 32.44
N SER A 18 -12.36 11.32 32.10
CA SER A 18 -12.17 12.67 32.64
C SER A 18 -12.92 13.78 31.88
N SER A 19 -13.46 13.49 30.70
CA SER A 19 -14.18 14.47 29.88
C SER A 19 -15.51 13.93 29.40
N PHE A 20 -16.47 14.84 29.20
CA PHE A 20 -17.79 14.50 28.65
C PHE A 20 -17.66 13.83 27.27
N LEU A 21 -16.77 14.36 26.42
CA LEU A 21 -16.47 13.78 25.10
C LEU A 21 -15.86 12.37 25.21
N GLY A 22 -15.01 12.11 26.20
CA GLY A 22 -14.45 10.79 26.45
C GLY A 22 -15.53 9.77 26.85
N LEU A 23 -16.46 10.17 27.71
CA LEU A 23 -17.63 9.37 28.08
C LEU A 23 -18.55 9.09 26.89
N GLU A 24 -18.79 10.08 26.04
CA GLU A 24 -19.57 9.92 24.80
C GLU A 24 -18.92 8.89 23.85
N LEU A 25 -17.61 9.01 23.61
CA LEU A 25 -16.87 8.06 22.78
C LEU A 25 -16.87 6.64 23.36
N PHE A 26 -16.76 6.52 24.69
CA PHE A 26 -16.87 5.22 25.37
C PHE A 26 -18.29 4.63 25.23
N ALA A 27 -19.34 5.43 25.40
CA ALA A 27 -20.72 4.98 25.23
C ALA A 27 -21.03 4.55 23.80
N ILE A 28 -20.57 5.31 22.79
CA ILE A 28 -20.74 4.98 21.37
C ILE A 28 -20.00 3.67 21.03
N SER A 29 -18.76 3.53 21.48
CA SER A 29 -17.98 2.31 21.23
C SER A 29 -18.57 1.08 21.94
N PHE A 30 -19.10 1.26 23.16
CA PHE A 30 -19.81 0.20 23.88
C PHE A 30 -21.13 -0.19 23.19
N LEU A 31 -21.91 0.77 22.68
CA LEU A 31 -23.12 0.51 21.90
C LEU A 31 -22.82 -0.23 20.59
N LEU A 32 -21.74 0.15 19.88
CA LEU A 32 -21.27 -0.57 18.69
C LEU A 32 -20.86 -2.01 19.02
N PHE A 33 -20.19 -2.23 20.15
CA PHE A 33 -19.84 -3.56 20.64
C PHE A 33 -21.09 -4.41 20.95
N LEU A 34 -22.07 -3.85 21.68
CA LEU A 34 -23.33 -4.54 21.96
C LEU A 34 -24.09 -4.88 20.67
N PHE A 35 -24.13 -3.95 19.71
CA PHE A 35 -24.75 -4.19 18.42
C PHE A 35 -24.07 -5.32 17.64
N LEU A 36 -22.73 -5.40 17.67
CA LEU A 36 -21.96 -6.50 17.10
C LEU A 36 -22.31 -7.85 17.73
N VAL A 37 -22.35 -7.93 19.06
CA VAL A 37 -22.70 -9.14 19.80
C VAL A 37 -24.14 -9.60 19.47
N LEU A 38 -25.08 -8.65 19.38
CA LEU A 38 -26.47 -8.94 19.01
C LEU A 38 -26.63 -9.33 17.52
N ASN A 39 -25.76 -8.86 16.63
CA ASN A 39 -25.78 -9.25 15.22
C ASN A 39 -25.34 -10.71 15.02
N ILE A 40 -24.38 -11.19 15.82
CA ILE A 40 -23.92 -12.60 15.79
C ILE A 40 -25.08 -13.56 16.03
N SER A 41 -26.01 -13.22 16.94
CA SER A 41 -27.12 -14.11 17.31
C SER A 41 -28.28 -14.10 16.30
N ARG A 42 -28.51 -13.01 15.55
CA ARG A 42 -29.67 -12.88 14.65
C ARG A 42 -29.45 -13.34 13.22
N LYS A 43 -28.20 -13.51 12.75
CA LYS A 43 -27.82 -13.94 11.37
C LYS A 43 -28.48 -13.19 10.20
N SER A 44 -29.18 -12.08 10.43
CA SER A 44 -29.86 -11.30 9.39
C SER A 44 -28.86 -10.62 8.45
N SER A 45 -29.04 -10.81 7.13
CA SER A 45 -28.22 -10.18 6.11
C SER A 45 -28.30 -8.65 6.13
N VAL A 46 -29.48 -8.11 6.44
CA VAL A 46 -29.74 -6.66 6.50
C VAL A 46 -28.93 -6.00 7.63
N VAL A 47 -28.87 -6.63 8.80
CA VAL A 47 -28.13 -6.10 9.96
C VAL A 47 -26.62 -6.09 9.69
N LYS A 48 -26.09 -7.10 9.00
CA LYS A 48 -24.68 -7.13 8.57
C LYS A 48 -24.34 -5.99 7.62
N VAL A 49 -25.21 -5.73 6.62
CA VAL A 49 -25.00 -4.64 5.66
C VAL A 49 -25.08 -3.27 6.35
N LEU A 50 -26.10 -3.04 7.17
CA LEU A 50 -26.25 -1.80 7.94
C LEU A 50 -25.07 -1.56 8.87
N PHE A 51 -24.59 -2.60 9.57
CA PHE A 51 -23.39 -2.51 10.39
C PHE A 51 -22.18 -2.01 9.59
N PHE A 52 -21.93 -2.65 8.44
CA PHE A 52 -20.79 -2.32 7.59
C PHE A 52 -20.85 -0.87 7.09
N LEU A 53 -22.04 -0.41 6.69
CA LEU A 53 -22.28 0.98 6.27
C LEU A 53 -22.03 1.98 7.41
N ILE A 54 -22.48 1.68 8.63
CA ILE A 54 -22.25 2.55 9.80
C ILE A 54 -20.76 2.65 10.10
N VAL A 55 -20.04 1.54 10.09
CA VAL A 55 -18.59 1.53 10.36
C VAL A 55 -17.81 2.29 9.30
N ILE A 56 -18.09 2.05 8.01
CA ILE A 56 -17.45 2.77 6.92
C ILE A 56 -17.79 4.27 6.98
N GLY A 57 -19.04 4.62 7.25
CA GLY A 57 -19.47 6.00 7.40
C GLY A 57 -18.75 6.72 8.54
N PHE A 58 -18.62 6.06 9.70
CA PHE A 58 -17.87 6.59 10.83
C PHE A 58 -16.40 6.78 10.52
N LEU A 59 -15.73 5.75 9.96
CA LEU A 59 -14.32 5.84 9.55
C LEU A 59 -14.10 6.93 8.49
N GLY A 60 -15.00 7.03 7.50
CA GLY A 60 -14.98 8.08 6.49
C GLY A 60 -15.11 9.47 7.11
N GLY A 61 -16.00 9.63 8.09
CA GLY A 61 -16.15 10.88 8.86
C GLY A 61 -14.88 11.25 9.62
N VAL A 62 -14.27 10.31 10.34
CA VAL A 62 -13.01 10.52 11.07
C VAL A 62 -11.88 10.93 10.12
N VAL A 63 -11.76 10.26 8.97
CA VAL A 63 -10.78 10.58 7.93
C VAL A 63 -11.01 11.98 7.36
N TYR A 64 -12.27 12.34 7.08
CA TYR A 64 -12.62 13.66 6.55
C TYR A 64 -12.28 14.79 7.53
N MET A 65 -12.66 14.64 8.80
CA MET A 65 -12.37 15.63 9.85
C MET A 65 -10.87 15.79 10.11
N ASN A 66 -10.10 14.71 9.95
CA ASN A 66 -8.66 14.69 10.18
C ASN A 66 -7.87 14.53 8.87
N ARG A 67 -8.33 15.16 7.78
CA ARG A 67 -7.76 14.97 6.45
C ARG A 67 -6.26 15.27 6.40
N SER A 68 -5.82 16.37 6.99
CA SER A 68 -4.40 16.78 7.00
C SER A 68 -3.52 15.72 7.68
N TYR A 69 -3.94 15.25 8.85
CA TYR A 69 -3.24 14.20 9.60
C TYR A 69 -3.29 12.85 8.87
N THR A 70 -4.41 12.53 8.22
CA THR A 70 -4.56 11.29 7.44
C THR A 70 -3.61 11.28 6.25
N VAL A 71 -3.55 12.37 5.49
CA VAL A 71 -2.60 12.52 4.37
C VAL A 71 -1.16 12.43 4.88
N PHE A 72 -0.84 13.12 5.98
CA PHE A 72 0.49 13.03 6.60
C PHE A 72 0.87 11.61 7.00
N THR A 73 -0.07 10.85 7.56
CA THR A 73 0.16 9.46 7.98
C THR A 73 0.40 8.55 6.79
N ILE A 74 -0.37 8.72 5.71
CA ILE A 74 -0.19 7.99 4.45
C ILE A 74 1.17 8.33 3.85
N ASP A 75 1.53 9.62 3.77
CA ASP A 75 2.83 10.06 3.25
C ASP A 75 4.00 9.49 4.07
N TYR A 76 3.88 9.49 5.40
CA TYR A 76 4.90 8.92 6.28
C TYR A 76 5.05 7.42 6.08
N LEU A 77 3.94 6.70 5.94
CA LEU A 77 3.95 5.26 5.66
C LEU A 77 4.60 4.97 4.30
N ILE A 78 4.21 5.70 3.26
CA ILE A 78 4.78 5.56 1.91
C ILE A 78 6.29 5.86 1.95
N LYS A 79 6.71 6.95 2.60
CA LYS A 79 8.13 7.29 2.77
C LYS A 79 8.90 6.21 3.51
N ALA A 80 8.34 5.66 4.59
CA ALA A 80 8.97 4.57 5.33
C ALA A 80 9.14 3.33 4.42
N VAL A 81 8.09 2.94 3.69
CA VAL A 81 8.14 1.83 2.73
C VAL A 81 9.18 2.08 1.64
N MET A 82 9.21 3.28 1.05
CA MET A 82 10.17 3.64 0.00
C MET A 82 11.62 3.68 0.51
N ASN A 83 11.84 4.12 1.76
CA ASN A 83 13.16 4.10 2.40
C ASN A 83 13.64 2.66 2.67
N TYR A 84 12.76 1.75 3.08
CA TYR A 84 13.11 0.34 3.29
C TYR A 84 13.30 -0.43 1.98
N ILE A 85 12.52 -0.11 0.96
CA ILE A 85 12.58 -0.75 -0.36
C ILE A 85 13.77 -0.21 -1.18
N TYR A 86 14.47 0.84 -0.73
CA TYR A 86 15.60 1.45 -1.42
C TYR A 86 16.66 0.43 -1.88
N PHE A 87 16.66 0.12 -3.19
CA PHE A 87 17.64 -0.76 -3.82
C PHE A 87 18.88 0.05 -4.25
N PRO A 88 20.11 -0.39 -3.97
CA PRO A 88 21.26 0.51 -3.81
C PRO A 88 22.00 0.84 -5.13
N SER A 89 21.40 0.63 -6.31
CA SER A 89 22.09 0.95 -7.57
C SER A 89 21.21 1.08 -8.82
N THR A 90 21.66 1.93 -9.73
CA THR A 90 21.18 2.08 -11.12
C THR A 90 21.22 0.77 -11.90
N PHE A 91 22.15 -0.12 -11.57
CA PHE A 91 22.23 -1.47 -12.14
C PHE A 91 20.96 -2.29 -11.89
N VAL A 92 20.45 -2.27 -10.65
CA VAL A 92 19.22 -3.02 -10.31
C VAL A 92 18.02 -2.39 -10.99
N TYR A 93 17.99 -1.06 -11.09
CA TYR A 93 16.94 -0.37 -11.83
C TYR A 93 16.90 -0.80 -13.31
N PHE A 94 18.07 -0.90 -13.95
CA PHE A 94 18.18 -1.45 -15.30
C PHE A 94 17.70 -2.89 -15.42
N LEU A 95 17.99 -3.71 -14.41
CA LEU A 95 17.52 -5.09 -14.34
C LEU A 95 15.98 -5.16 -14.30
N ILE A 96 15.33 -4.29 -13.53
CA ILE A 96 13.85 -4.20 -13.48
C ILE A 96 13.27 -3.93 -14.88
N ILE A 97 13.89 -3.03 -15.65
CA ILE A 97 13.44 -2.68 -17.00
C ILE A 97 13.58 -3.90 -17.93
N VAL A 98 14.73 -4.57 -17.90
CA VAL A 98 14.94 -5.80 -18.70
C VAL A 98 13.95 -6.90 -18.31
N LEU A 99 13.73 -7.14 -17.01
CA LEU A 99 12.74 -8.11 -16.54
C LEU A 99 11.32 -7.74 -16.99
N SER A 100 10.95 -6.46 -16.95
CA SER A 100 9.63 -6.03 -17.41
C SER A 100 9.41 -6.31 -18.90
N ALA A 101 10.46 -6.14 -19.72
CA ALA A 101 10.45 -6.49 -21.14
C ALA A 101 10.31 -8.01 -21.36
N ILE A 102 11.02 -8.81 -20.57
CA ILE A 102 10.92 -10.28 -20.60
C ILE A 102 9.51 -10.72 -20.22
N PHE A 103 8.92 -10.16 -19.16
CA PHE A 103 7.58 -10.52 -18.72
C PHE A 103 6.53 -10.23 -19.79
N ILE A 104 6.55 -9.06 -20.41
CA ILE A 104 5.57 -8.74 -21.47
C ILE A 104 5.78 -9.61 -22.70
N PHE A 105 7.02 -9.96 -23.04
CA PHE A 105 7.31 -10.89 -24.12
C PHE A 105 6.72 -12.28 -23.81
N MET A 106 7.07 -12.86 -22.66
CA MET A 106 6.52 -14.14 -22.21
C MET A 106 4.98 -14.15 -22.18
N SER A 107 4.38 -13.06 -21.72
CA SER A 107 2.93 -12.89 -21.62
C SER A 107 2.23 -12.89 -22.98
N ASN A 108 2.78 -12.15 -23.95
CA ASN A 108 2.22 -12.06 -25.30
C ASN A 108 2.34 -13.37 -26.07
N PHE A 109 3.49 -14.06 -25.97
CA PHE A 109 3.72 -15.32 -26.67
C PHE A 109 3.06 -16.54 -25.98
N SER A 110 2.61 -16.40 -24.74
CA SER A 110 1.91 -17.47 -24.04
C SER A 110 0.50 -17.69 -24.61
N LYS A 111 0.21 -18.91 -25.05
CA LYS A 111 -1.14 -19.33 -25.47
C LYS A 111 -2.04 -19.72 -24.30
N THR A 112 -1.45 -20.06 -23.15
CA THR A 112 -2.15 -20.61 -21.98
C THR A 112 -2.43 -19.56 -20.90
N MET A 113 -1.84 -18.37 -21.01
CA MET A 113 -2.01 -17.32 -20.01
C MET A 113 -3.39 -16.61 -20.14
N PRO A 114 -4.14 -16.44 -19.04
CA PRO A 114 -5.44 -15.75 -19.06
C PRO A 114 -5.35 -14.30 -19.52
N ALA A 115 -6.39 -13.82 -20.20
CA ALA A 115 -6.46 -12.45 -20.71
C ALA A 115 -6.24 -11.38 -19.62
N LEU A 116 -6.83 -11.56 -18.43
CA LEU A 116 -6.64 -10.64 -17.30
C LEU A 116 -5.18 -10.53 -16.86
N LYS A 117 -4.44 -11.66 -16.81
CA LYS A 117 -3.02 -11.64 -16.46
C LYS A 117 -2.19 -10.91 -17.52
N LYS A 118 -2.51 -11.11 -18.81
CA LYS A 118 -1.86 -10.37 -19.91
C LYS A 118 -2.10 -8.87 -19.81
N VAL A 119 -3.31 -8.44 -19.49
CA VAL A 119 -3.63 -7.01 -19.28
C VAL A 119 -2.81 -6.45 -18.11
N LEU A 120 -2.72 -7.17 -16.99
CA LEU A 120 -1.92 -6.75 -15.84
C LEU A 120 -0.42 -6.64 -16.19
N ASP A 121 0.12 -7.60 -16.96
CA ASP A 121 1.53 -7.59 -17.40
C ASP A 121 1.80 -6.37 -18.30
N SER A 122 0.87 -6.06 -19.22
CA SER A 122 0.93 -4.89 -20.09
C SER A 122 0.89 -3.57 -19.31
N ILE A 123 -0.02 -3.45 -18.32
CA ILE A 123 -0.10 -2.25 -17.46
C ILE A 123 1.21 -2.06 -16.70
N PHE A 124 1.73 -3.13 -16.10
CA PHE A 124 3.01 -3.10 -15.39
C PHE A 124 4.15 -2.65 -16.31
N PHE A 125 4.26 -3.23 -17.51
CA PHE A 125 5.26 -2.85 -18.49
C PHE A 125 5.18 -1.36 -18.88
N VAL A 126 3.97 -0.87 -19.21
CA VAL A 126 3.75 0.53 -19.61
C VAL A 126 4.18 1.49 -18.51
N ILE A 127 3.83 1.20 -17.24
CA ILE A 127 4.21 2.06 -16.11
C ILE A 127 5.73 2.08 -15.93
N ILE A 128 6.40 0.92 -15.92
CA ILE A 128 7.86 0.85 -15.76
C ILE A 128 8.59 1.55 -16.91
N TYR A 129 8.15 1.35 -18.15
CA TYR A 129 8.77 2.01 -19.31
C TYR A 129 8.51 3.51 -19.34
N PHE A 130 7.32 3.96 -18.93
CA PHE A 130 7.04 5.39 -18.76
C PHE A 130 8.02 6.03 -17.75
N LEU A 131 8.23 5.39 -16.59
CA LEU A 131 9.18 5.86 -15.60
C LEU A 131 10.62 5.83 -16.13
N PHE A 132 10.99 4.81 -16.90
CA PHE A 132 12.31 4.73 -17.52
C PHE A 132 12.56 5.83 -18.55
N PHE A 133 11.59 6.16 -19.40
CA PHE A 133 11.75 7.28 -20.33
C PHE A 133 11.93 8.61 -19.59
N ASN A 134 11.17 8.83 -18.51
CA ASN A 134 11.37 10.01 -17.65
C ASN A 134 12.77 10.03 -17.02
N PHE A 135 13.27 8.88 -16.55
CA PHE A 135 14.64 8.76 -16.03
C PHE A 135 15.67 9.21 -17.08
N ILE A 136 15.58 8.70 -18.32
CA ILE A 136 16.52 9.05 -19.39
C ILE A 136 16.45 10.54 -19.73
N ILE A 137 15.25 11.12 -19.80
CA ILE A 137 15.06 12.56 -20.05
C ILE A 137 15.75 13.39 -18.97
N VAL A 138 15.56 13.04 -17.70
CA VAL A 138 16.15 13.79 -16.57
C VAL A 138 17.68 13.65 -16.57
N VAL A 139 18.21 12.45 -16.82
CA VAL A 139 19.65 12.20 -16.92
C VAL A 139 20.27 13.03 -18.04
N TYR A 140 19.64 13.04 -19.22
CA TYR A 140 20.13 13.79 -20.38
C TYR A 140 20.10 15.30 -20.14
N ASN A 141 18.97 15.84 -19.67
CA ASN A 141 18.82 17.28 -19.44
C ASN A 141 19.75 17.81 -18.34
N ASN A 142 19.98 17.03 -17.29
CA ASN A 142 20.82 17.41 -16.17
C ASN A 142 22.29 16.97 -16.34
N LYS A 143 22.65 16.36 -17.48
CA LYS A 143 23.99 15.84 -17.78
C LYS A 143 24.57 14.98 -16.65
N LEU A 144 23.73 14.10 -16.08
CA LEU A 144 24.13 13.25 -14.97
C LEU A 144 24.97 12.08 -15.46
N ASP A 145 26.04 11.77 -14.72
CA ASP A 145 26.85 10.58 -14.98
C ASP A 145 26.17 9.35 -14.36
N LEU A 146 25.85 8.36 -15.20
CA LEU A 146 25.21 7.11 -14.78
C LEU A 146 26.10 6.22 -13.90
N THR A 147 27.41 6.45 -13.94
CA THR A 147 28.41 5.71 -13.18
C THR A 147 28.67 6.32 -11.80
N ASP A 148 28.40 7.62 -11.64
CA ASP A 148 28.52 8.31 -10.37
C ASP A 148 27.20 8.23 -9.57
N LYS A 149 27.16 7.28 -8.65
CA LYS A 149 25.99 7.05 -7.78
C LYS A 149 25.62 8.26 -6.93
N VAL A 150 26.60 9.07 -6.52
CA VAL A 150 26.34 10.17 -5.59
C VAL A 150 25.59 11.27 -6.32
N SER A 151 26.11 11.77 -7.45
CA SER A 151 25.43 12.81 -8.23
C SER A 151 24.06 12.39 -8.73
N LEU A 152 23.90 11.11 -9.07
CA LEU A 152 22.65 10.58 -9.62
C LEU A 152 21.54 10.47 -8.56
N TYR A 153 21.85 10.07 -7.33
CA TYR A 153 20.87 9.97 -6.24
C TYR A 153 20.71 11.24 -5.41
N THR A 154 21.59 12.24 -5.57
CA THR A 154 21.34 13.59 -5.03
C THR A 154 20.26 14.36 -5.79
N ASN A 155 19.91 13.91 -7.00
CA ASN A 155 18.82 14.52 -7.75
C ASN A 155 17.47 13.95 -7.29
N ASP A 156 16.64 14.79 -6.64
CA ASP A 156 15.34 14.38 -6.09
C ASP A 156 14.40 13.74 -7.12
N LEU A 157 14.42 14.21 -8.37
CA LEU A 157 13.58 13.66 -9.43
C LEU A 157 14.05 12.26 -9.85
N VAL A 158 15.36 12.08 -10.04
CA VAL A 158 15.93 10.78 -10.36
C VAL A 158 15.66 9.78 -9.23
N LEU A 159 15.92 10.21 -7.99
CA LEU A 159 15.66 9.42 -6.80
C LEU A 159 14.20 8.98 -6.72
N SER A 160 13.26 9.92 -6.93
CA SER A 160 11.82 9.65 -6.92
C SER A 160 11.41 8.67 -8.01
N ILE A 161 11.91 8.83 -9.24
CA ILE A 161 11.61 7.92 -10.36
C ILE A 161 12.08 6.50 -10.06
N VAL A 162 13.31 6.35 -9.52
CA VAL A 162 13.86 5.04 -9.17
C VAL A 162 13.05 4.39 -8.03
N GLN A 163 12.73 5.15 -6.98
CA GLN A 163 11.95 4.62 -5.86
C GLN A 163 10.53 4.23 -6.28
N LEU A 164 9.85 5.03 -7.10
CA LEU A 164 8.53 4.70 -7.65
C LEU A 164 8.57 3.45 -8.54
N SER A 165 9.57 3.34 -9.40
CA SER A 165 9.73 2.16 -10.26
C SER A 165 9.91 0.89 -9.44
N ASN A 166 10.68 0.98 -8.35
CA ASN A 166 10.90 -0.13 -7.44
C ASN A 166 9.65 -0.49 -6.64
N LEU A 167 8.88 0.49 -6.17
CA LEU A 167 7.59 0.26 -5.53
C LEU A 167 6.64 -0.50 -6.47
N VAL A 168 6.53 -0.06 -7.72
CA VAL A 168 5.72 -0.72 -8.76
C VAL A 168 6.21 -2.15 -8.99
N PHE A 169 7.52 -2.38 -9.04
CA PHE A 169 8.10 -3.70 -9.20
C PHE A 169 7.81 -4.63 -8.00
N VAL A 170 7.90 -4.14 -6.76
CA VAL A 170 7.56 -4.92 -5.57
C VAL A 170 6.08 -5.29 -5.57
N ILE A 171 5.19 -4.34 -5.87
CA ILE A 171 3.75 -4.60 -6.03
C ILE A 171 3.54 -5.69 -7.08
N TRP A 172 4.27 -5.64 -8.18
CA TRP A 172 4.20 -6.63 -9.24
C TRP A 172 4.61 -8.04 -8.81
N LEU A 173 5.69 -8.16 -8.03
CA LEU A 173 6.11 -9.45 -7.45
C LEU A 173 5.03 -10.03 -6.54
N VAL A 174 4.36 -9.19 -5.76
CA VAL A 174 3.22 -9.59 -4.91
C VAL A 174 2.07 -10.10 -5.78
N VAL A 175 1.73 -9.42 -6.87
CA VAL A 175 0.69 -9.85 -7.82
C VAL A 175 1.05 -11.22 -8.43
N ILE A 176 2.30 -11.43 -8.87
CA ILE A 176 2.75 -12.72 -9.39
C ILE A 176 2.63 -13.82 -8.34
N PHE A 177 3.04 -13.53 -7.11
CA PHE A 177 3.00 -14.49 -5.99
C PHE A 177 1.56 -14.95 -5.73
N PHE A 178 0.63 -14.02 -5.54
CA PHE A 178 -0.77 -14.34 -5.30
C PHE A 178 -1.43 -15.03 -6.50
N TYR A 179 -1.07 -14.64 -7.74
CA TYR A 179 -1.56 -15.31 -8.93
C TYR A 179 -1.12 -16.78 -8.99
N LYS A 180 0.16 -17.08 -8.70
CA LYS A 180 0.65 -18.46 -8.64
C LYS A 180 -0.03 -19.25 -7.53
N LEU A 181 -0.23 -18.62 -6.37
CA LEU A 181 -0.91 -19.23 -5.23
C LEU A 181 -2.36 -19.58 -5.58
N TYR A 182 -3.09 -18.66 -6.22
CA TYR A 182 -4.44 -18.92 -6.75
C TYR A 182 -4.47 -20.11 -7.71
N CYS A 183 -3.57 -20.15 -8.71
CA CYS A 183 -3.48 -21.28 -9.64
C CYS A 183 -3.14 -22.61 -8.94
N PHE A 184 -2.30 -22.58 -7.90
CA PHE A 184 -1.97 -23.77 -7.12
C PHE A 184 -3.19 -24.32 -6.37
N PHE A 185 -3.96 -23.45 -5.72
CA PHE A 185 -5.17 -23.87 -4.99
C PHE A 185 -6.25 -24.37 -5.95
N SER A 186 -6.53 -23.63 -7.02
CA SER A 186 -7.54 -24.03 -8.02
C SER A 186 -7.22 -25.35 -8.72
N LYS A 187 -5.95 -25.76 -8.81
CA LYS A 187 -5.58 -27.05 -9.41
C LYS A 187 -5.71 -28.23 -8.44
N ASN A 188 -5.57 -27.98 -7.14
CA ASN A 188 -5.45 -29.04 -6.13
C ASN A 188 -6.69 -29.23 -5.27
N TYR A 189 -7.61 -28.24 -5.23
CA TYR A 189 -8.75 -28.22 -4.32
C TYR A 189 -10.09 -27.89 -4.99
N ASP A 190 -10.10 -27.48 -6.26
CA ASP A 190 -11.30 -27.39 -7.11
C ASP A 190 -11.27 -28.51 -8.16
#